data_AF-A0A3B8LL49-F1
#
_entry.id   AF-A0A3B8LL49-F1
#
_cell.length_a   1.000
_cell.length_b   1.000
_cell.length_c   1.000
_cell.angle_alpha   90.00
_cell.angle_beta   90.00
_cell.angle_gamma   90.00
#
_symmetry.space_group_name_H-M   'P 1'
#
loop_
_entity.id
_entity.type
_entity.pdbx_description
1 polymer ?
#
loop_
_entity_poly.entity_id
_entity_poly.type
_entity_poly.pdbx_seq_one_letter_code
_entity_poly.pdbx_strand_id
1 'polypeptide(L)'
;MKDGMFLMNVNSEEQNMKSQLKPLLFTLLIGTVAVFGSLLTACDCNTEPVGQAPGTLETDPENQILFSSITVNEAQPEQLTIYNNGQLDTTVTKIEIKNDTDGVFKVTKAPSLPFTLKAGKENGVKITVQFLTEKPGEYRGLLKIYSPDAINVGQDGAINVTLRHEQLTPDPTFECGDKLDFGAVDKGKSKTLECKIRNRGNAELIITDAKFNVEKGNKESFTITGPAYPIKIPADNTTLVGIKIKFEPKQ
;
A
#
# COMPACT_ATOMS: atom_id res chain seq x y z
N MET A 1 -24.04 3.11 -36.46
CA MET A 1 -24.82 3.63 -35.32
C MET A 1 -25.73 2.53 -34.80
N LYS A 2 -25.34 1.90 -33.70
CA LYS A 2 -26.21 1.17 -32.77
C LYS A 2 -25.57 1.33 -31.40
N ASP A 3 -26.12 2.25 -30.63
CA ASP A 3 -25.66 2.59 -29.29
C ASP A 3 -26.09 1.50 -28.31
N GLY A 4 -25.11 0.91 -27.62
CA GLY A 4 -25.32 -0.01 -26.50
C GLY A 4 -25.11 0.72 -25.19
N MET A 5 -26.21 1.12 -24.56
CA MET A 5 -26.27 1.78 -23.26
C MET A 5 -26.02 0.77 -22.13
N PHE A 6 -25.02 1.04 -21.27
CA PHE A 6 -24.73 0.25 -20.06
C PHE A 6 -25.29 1.00 -18.85
N LEU A 7 -26.21 0.39 -18.10
CA LEU A 7 -26.77 0.94 -16.86
C LEU A 7 -26.22 0.13 -15.67
N MET A 8 -25.55 0.82 -14.74
CA MET A 8 -25.09 0.25 -13.48
C MET A 8 -25.96 0.81 -12.35
N ASN A 9 -26.71 -0.07 -11.69
CA ASN A 9 -27.55 0.27 -10.53
C ASN A 9 -26.73 0.07 -9.25
N VAL A 10 -26.65 1.09 -8.40
CA VAL A 10 -26.03 1.01 -7.07
C VAL A 10 -27.09 1.39 -6.04
N ASN A 11 -27.57 0.41 -5.27
CA ASN A 11 -28.42 0.64 -4.11
C ASN A 11 -27.52 0.75 -2.87
N SER A 12 -27.59 1.87 -2.14
CA SER A 12 -27.09 1.97 -0.77
C SER A 12 -28.27 2.08 0.19
N GLU A 13 -28.51 1.06 1.00
CA GLU A 13 -29.45 1.13 2.12
C GLU A 13 -28.73 1.67 3.37
N GLU A 14 -29.20 2.80 3.88
CA GLU A 14 -28.92 3.30 5.22
C GLU A 14 -29.55 2.36 6.27
N GLN A 15 -28.78 1.96 7.28
CA GLN A 15 -29.32 1.32 8.49
C GLN A 15 -29.14 2.26 9.68
N ASN A 16 -30.28 2.70 10.20
CA ASN A 16 -30.45 3.66 11.28
C ASN A 16 -30.78 2.87 12.56
N MET A 17 -29.87 2.82 13.55
CA MET A 17 -30.08 2.08 14.80
C MET A 17 -30.37 3.04 15.97
N LYS A 18 -31.64 3.15 16.36
CA LYS A 18 -32.11 3.85 17.56
C LYS A 18 -31.86 3.00 18.81
N SER A 19 -31.06 3.53 19.75
CA SER A 19 -30.87 2.96 21.09
C SER A 19 -32.05 3.29 22.00
N GLN A 20 -32.55 2.27 22.72
CA GLN A 20 -33.66 2.32 23.68
C GLN A 20 -33.09 2.20 25.10
N LEU A 21 -33.30 3.21 25.95
CA LEU A 21 -33.00 3.15 27.40
C LEU A 21 -34.33 3.10 28.19
N LYS A 22 -34.50 2.07 29.04
CA LYS A 22 -35.61 1.97 30.02
C LYS A 22 -35.16 2.54 31.38
N PRO A 23 -36.03 3.25 32.13
CA PRO A 23 -35.70 3.73 33.46
C PRO A 23 -36.13 2.71 34.54
N LEU A 24 -35.35 2.62 35.62
CA LEU A 24 -35.70 1.88 36.83
C LEU A 24 -36.18 2.87 37.91
N LEU A 25 -37.39 2.66 38.42
CA LEU A 25 -37.96 3.35 39.59
C LEU A 25 -37.34 2.83 40.89
N PHE A 26 -37.13 3.71 41.87
CA PHE A 26 -37.16 3.35 43.29
C PHE A 26 -37.73 4.50 44.13
N THR A 27 -38.63 4.16 45.06
CA THR A 27 -39.49 5.08 45.82
C THR A 27 -39.04 5.20 47.29
N LEU A 28 -39.12 6.45 47.80
CA LEU A 28 -39.64 6.91 49.10
C LEU A 28 -38.91 6.58 50.44
N LEU A 29 -38.49 7.61 51.19
CA LEU A 29 -39.04 7.98 52.52
C LEU A 29 -38.52 9.34 53.05
N ILE A 30 -39.37 10.07 53.77
CA ILE A 30 -39.20 11.40 54.35
C ILE A 30 -38.65 11.31 55.79
N GLY A 31 -37.81 12.27 56.21
CA GLY A 31 -37.44 12.51 57.62
C GLY A 31 -36.73 13.86 57.82
N THR A 32 -37.26 14.68 58.73
CA THR A 32 -36.96 16.12 58.93
C THR A 32 -35.80 16.44 59.90
N VAL A 33 -35.00 17.45 59.51
CA VAL A 33 -34.34 18.56 60.25
C VAL A 33 -33.78 18.37 61.68
N ALA A 34 -32.47 18.64 61.83
CA ALA A 34 -31.91 19.43 62.94
C ALA A 34 -30.55 20.06 62.55
N VAL A 35 -30.42 21.37 62.76
CA VAL A 35 -29.20 22.18 62.62
C VAL A 35 -28.40 22.11 63.92
N PHE A 36 -27.08 21.91 63.87
CA PHE A 36 -26.03 22.64 64.63
C PHE A 36 -24.67 21.94 64.53
N GLY A 37 -23.58 22.72 64.41
CA GLY A 37 -22.26 22.32 64.91
C GLY A 37 -21.18 22.08 63.85
N SER A 38 -20.46 23.15 63.49
CA SER A 38 -19.20 23.14 62.77
C SER A 38 -18.10 22.36 63.50
N LEU A 39 -17.54 21.33 62.86
CA LEU A 39 -16.18 20.83 63.07
C LEU A 39 -15.64 20.39 61.70
N LEU A 40 -14.55 21.04 61.27
CA LEU A 40 -13.77 20.71 60.09
C LEU A 40 -13.24 19.28 60.24
N THR A 41 -13.87 18.31 59.57
CA THR A 41 -13.21 17.04 59.27
C THR A 41 -12.37 17.28 58.03
N ALA A 42 -11.07 17.12 58.21
CA ALA A 42 -10.07 17.21 57.17
C ALA A 42 -10.50 16.35 55.97
N CYS A 43 -10.27 16.86 54.76
CA CYS A 43 -10.31 16.05 53.55
C CYS A 43 -9.35 14.88 53.73
N ASP A 44 -9.88 13.69 53.98
CA ASP A 44 -9.17 12.47 53.68
C ASP A 44 -9.31 12.26 52.17
N CYS A 45 -8.51 13.01 51.40
CA CYS A 45 -8.22 12.65 50.03
C CYS A 45 -7.33 11.41 50.12
N ASN A 46 -7.96 10.25 50.31
CA ASN A 46 -7.40 8.97 49.96
C ASN A 46 -6.98 9.09 48.49
N THR A 47 -5.72 9.43 48.28
CA THR A 47 -5.05 9.17 47.02
C THR A 47 -4.92 7.67 47.00
N GLU A 48 -5.93 7.00 46.47
CA GLU A 48 -5.69 5.69 45.86
C GLU A 48 -4.43 5.85 45.02
N PRO A 49 -3.46 4.92 45.08
CA PRO A 49 -2.30 5.00 44.21
C PRO A 49 -2.87 5.13 42.81
N VAL A 50 -2.61 6.28 42.15
CA VAL A 50 -3.00 6.49 40.77
C VAL A 50 -2.39 5.32 40.03
N GLY A 51 -3.22 4.31 39.70
CA GLY A 51 -2.77 3.13 39.01
C GLY A 51 -2.21 3.63 37.70
N GLN A 52 -0.88 3.64 37.56
CA GLN A 52 -0.25 4.09 36.34
C GLN A 52 -0.84 3.27 35.20
N ALA A 53 -1.37 3.96 34.19
CA ALA A 53 -1.92 3.28 33.04
C ALA A 53 -0.83 2.37 32.44
N PRO A 54 -1.14 1.11 32.11
CA PRO A 54 -0.19 0.20 31.49
C PRO A 54 0.41 0.84 30.23
N GLY A 55 1.57 0.34 29.82
CA GLY A 55 2.21 0.82 28.61
C GLY A 55 1.33 0.60 27.37
N THR A 56 1.40 1.52 26.41
CA THR A 56 0.61 1.48 25.16
C THR A 56 1.57 1.67 24.01
N LEU A 57 1.74 0.64 23.17
CA LEU A 57 2.70 0.68 22.08
C LEU A 57 2.06 1.30 20.83
N GLU A 58 2.57 2.43 20.37
CA GLU A 58 2.10 3.14 19.17
C GLU A 58 3.21 3.34 18.16
N THR A 59 2.82 3.73 16.95
CA THR A 59 3.74 3.89 15.83
C THR A 59 3.46 5.19 15.06
N ASP A 60 4.51 5.76 14.47
CA ASP A 60 4.45 6.96 13.63
C ASP A 60 5.30 6.76 12.38
N PRO A 61 4.71 6.67 11.17
CA PRO A 61 3.26 6.73 10.87
C PRO A 61 2.42 5.63 11.53
N GLU A 62 1.12 5.89 11.75
CA GLU A 62 0.23 4.99 12.51
C GLU A 62 -0.05 3.66 11.79
N ASN A 63 0.47 2.58 12.35
CA ASN A 63 0.21 1.17 12.02
C ASN A 63 0.38 0.82 10.54
N GLN A 64 1.18 1.60 9.81
CA GLN A 64 1.48 1.34 8.40
C GLN A 64 2.85 1.88 7.99
N ILE A 65 3.43 1.26 6.96
CA ILE A 65 4.51 1.81 6.16
C ILE A 65 4.09 1.68 4.70
N LEU A 66 4.05 2.81 3.99
CA LEU A 66 3.79 2.87 2.56
C LEU A 66 5.10 3.10 1.81
N PHE A 67 5.47 2.15 0.96
CA PHE A 67 6.58 2.31 0.02
C PHE A 67 6.03 2.87 -1.29
N SER A 68 6.26 4.15 -1.54
CA SER A 68 5.71 4.88 -2.70
C SER A 68 6.65 4.91 -3.91
N SER A 69 7.90 4.48 -3.75
CA SER A 69 8.84 4.40 -4.87
C SER A 69 8.45 3.30 -5.86
N ILE A 70 8.60 3.62 -7.14
CA ILE A 70 8.13 2.80 -8.26
C ILE A 70 9.25 2.04 -8.99
N THR A 71 10.46 2.01 -8.43
CA THR A 71 11.62 1.39 -9.07
C THR A 71 11.77 -0.08 -8.68
N VAL A 72 12.02 -0.93 -9.68
CA VAL A 72 12.42 -2.33 -9.50
C VAL A 72 13.94 -2.42 -9.37
N ASN A 73 14.44 -3.44 -8.68
CA ASN A 73 15.86 -3.71 -8.41
C ASN A 73 16.59 -2.64 -7.59
N GLU A 74 15.85 -1.77 -6.90
CA GLU A 74 16.41 -0.74 -6.03
C GLU A 74 15.84 -0.89 -4.62
N ALA A 75 16.72 -0.82 -3.62
CA ALA A 75 16.35 -0.92 -2.23
C ALA A 75 15.66 0.37 -1.75
N GLN A 76 14.47 0.24 -1.18
CA GLN A 76 13.65 1.35 -0.71
C GLN A 76 13.53 1.29 0.83
N PRO A 77 14.38 2.00 1.59
CA PRO A 77 14.29 2.04 3.04
C PRO A 77 13.24 3.06 3.51
N GLU A 78 12.29 2.59 4.31
CA GLU A 78 11.31 3.43 5.00
C GLU A 78 11.47 3.32 6.52
N GLN A 79 11.07 4.37 7.23
CA GLN A 79 11.22 4.45 8.69
C GLN A 79 9.86 4.50 9.39
N LEU A 80 9.82 3.85 10.54
CA LEU A 80 8.73 3.90 11.50
C LEU A 80 9.30 4.23 12.87
N THR A 81 8.70 5.18 13.57
CA THR A 81 9.00 5.40 14.99
C THR A 81 8.02 4.59 15.82
N ILE A 82 8.52 3.71 16.67
CA ILE A 82 7.72 3.02 17.70
C ILE A 82 7.90 3.77 19.02
N TYR A 83 6.83 3.95 19.78
CA TYR A 83 6.90 4.67 21.06
C TYR A 83 5.84 4.16 22.03
N ASN A 84 6.05 4.46 23.31
CA ASN A 84 5.13 4.10 24.37
C ASN A 84 4.31 5.32 24.78
N ASN A 85 3.01 5.32 24.45
CA ASN A 85 2.06 6.38 24.82
C ASN A 85 1.35 6.12 26.16
N GLY A 86 1.73 5.06 26.87
CA GLY A 86 1.25 4.74 28.22
C GLY A 86 2.07 5.43 29.31
N GLN A 87 1.83 5.04 30.57
CA GLN A 87 2.53 5.62 31.73
C GLN A 87 3.60 4.71 32.34
N LEU A 88 3.50 3.39 32.12
CA LEU A 88 4.51 2.42 32.50
C LEU A 88 5.41 2.08 31.32
N ASP A 89 6.69 1.84 31.59
CA ASP A 89 7.66 1.35 30.61
C ASP A 89 7.19 0.04 29.96
N THR A 90 7.54 -0.14 28.69
CA THR A 90 7.11 -1.26 27.84
C THR A 90 8.30 -1.94 27.19
N THR A 91 8.31 -3.26 27.12
CA THR A 91 9.44 -4.06 26.60
C THR A 91 9.13 -4.69 25.26
N VAL A 92 9.81 -4.23 24.21
CA VAL A 92 9.77 -4.89 22.90
C VAL A 92 10.70 -6.10 22.93
N THR A 93 10.12 -7.28 22.77
CA THR A 93 10.81 -8.57 22.90
C THR A 93 11.17 -9.20 21.57
N LYS A 94 10.39 -8.91 20.52
CA LYS A 94 10.58 -9.49 19.19
C LYS A 94 10.01 -8.55 18.11
N ILE A 95 10.68 -8.50 16.97
CA ILE A 95 10.20 -7.86 15.74
C ILE A 95 10.33 -8.88 14.62
N GLU A 96 9.28 -9.11 13.85
CA GLU A 96 9.35 -9.99 12.67
C GLU A 96 8.38 -9.56 11.58
N ILE A 97 8.66 -9.99 10.35
CA ILE A 97 7.77 -9.80 9.20
C ILE A 97 7.01 -11.12 8.96
N LYS A 98 5.70 -11.00 8.76
CA LYS A 98 4.78 -12.09 8.38
C LYS A 98 4.04 -11.70 7.11
N ASN A 99 3.41 -12.70 6.48
CA ASN A 99 2.58 -12.53 5.28
C ASN A 99 3.30 -11.82 4.11
N ASP A 100 4.63 -11.87 4.09
CA ASP A 100 5.47 -11.44 2.98
C ASP A 100 5.80 -12.67 2.15
N THR A 101 4.91 -13.00 1.21
CA THR A 101 5.00 -14.22 0.39
C THR A 101 6.21 -14.21 -0.55
N ASP A 102 6.63 -13.03 -0.97
CA ASP A 102 7.67 -12.82 -1.95
C ASP A 102 9.04 -12.50 -1.31
N GLY A 103 9.08 -12.33 0.01
CA GLY A 103 10.31 -12.04 0.76
C GLY A 103 10.90 -10.66 0.43
N VAL A 104 10.06 -9.72 0.02
CA VAL A 104 10.46 -8.41 -0.49
C VAL A 104 10.66 -7.37 0.62
N PHE A 105 10.20 -7.64 1.84
CA PHE A 105 10.34 -6.76 2.99
C PHE A 105 11.40 -7.28 3.98
N LYS A 106 12.23 -6.37 4.50
CA LYS A 106 13.28 -6.71 5.47
C LYS A 106 13.46 -5.62 6.51
N VAL A 107 13.47 -5.97 7.80
CA VAL A 107 13.95 -5.06 8.85
C VAL A 107 15.47 -4.94 8.72
N THR A 108 15.97 -3.75 8.38
CA THR A 108 17.41 -3.52 8.15
C THR A 108 18.07 -2.77 9.29
N LYS A 109 17.30 -2.04 10.10
CA LYS A 109 17.80 -1.35 11.29
C LYS A 109 16.76 -1.37 12.40
N ALA A 110 17.15 -1.89 13.56
CA ALA A 110 16.38 -1.85 14.80
C ALA A 110 17.36 -1.96 15.98
N PRO A 111 16.99 -1.56 17.21
CA PRO A 111 17.79 -1.86 18.39
C PRO A 111 17.95 -3.36 18.61
N SER A 112 18.96 -3.74 19.38
CA SER A 112 19.08 -5.11 19.89
C SER A 112 17.87 -5.45 20.76
N LEU A 113 17.29 -6.63 20.52
CA LEU A 113 16.16 -7.14 21.28
C LEU A 113 16.65 -7.98 22.48
N PRO A 114 15.95 -7.95 23.63
CA PRO A 114 14.84 -7.05 23.94
C PRO A 114 15.32 -5.61 24.24
N PHE A 115 14.45 -4.62 24.09
CA PHE A 115 14.69 -3.25 24.56
C PHE A 115 13.45 -2.64 25.20
N THR A 116 13.66 -1.66 26.08
CA THR A 116 12.59 -0.97 26.81
C THR A 116 12.32 0.40 26.22
N LEU A 117 11.03 0.70 26.03
CA LEU A 117 10.51 2.01 25.68
C LEU A 117 9.97 2.68 26.95
N LYS A 118 10.61 3.79 27.32
CA LYS A 118 10.07 4.65 28.38
C LYS A 118 8.79 5.32 27.92
N ALA A 119 7.92 5.65 28.87
CA ALA A 119 6.73 6.46 28.61
C ALA A 119 7.08 7.76 27.85
N GLY A 120 6.23 8.17 26.92
CA GLY A 120 6.37 9.38 26.13
C GLY A 120 6.90 9.16 24.71
N LYS A 121 6.33 9.89 23.75
CA LYS A 121 6.68 9.81 22.32
C LYS A 121 8.13 10.26 22.05
N GLU A 122 8.66 11.16 22.87
CA GLU A 122 10.05 11.65 22.82
C GLU A 122 11.09 10.56 23.09
N ASN A 123 10.69 9.47 23.77
CA ASN A 123 11.53 8.29 24.00
C ASN A 123 11.38 7.22 22.89
N GLY A 124 10.71 7.59 21.79
CA GLY A 124 10.48 6.71 20.65
C GLY A 124 11.76 6.23 19.97
N VAL A 125 11.67 5.06 19.39
CA VAL A 125 12.77 4.36 18.71
C VAL A 125 12.43 4.22 17.23
N LYS A 126 13.41 4.49 16.36
CA LYS A 126 13.25 4.28 14.91
C LYS A 126 13.59 2.85 14.51
N ILE A 127 12.71 2.26 13.72
CA ILE A 127 12.92 1.02 12.97
C ILE A 127 12.99 1.37 11.48
N THR A 128 13.92 0.78 10.75
CA THR A 128 13.99 0.87 9.28
C THR A 128 13.59 -0.46 8.68
N VAL A 129 12.60 -0.40 7.79
CA VAL A 129 12.15 -1.52 6.97
C VAL A 129 12.49 -1.20 5.53
N GLN A 130 13.10 -2.13 4.83
CA GLN A 130 13.45 -2.01 3.42
C GLN A 130 12.50 -2.84 2.58
N PHE A 131 12.08 -2.29 1.45
CA PHE A 131 11.44 -3.01 0.36
C PHE A 131 12.41 -3.19 -0.81
N LEU A 132 12.42 -4.36 -1.45
CA LEU A 132 13.17 -4.64 -2.68
C LEU A 132 12.45 -5.71 -3.51
N THR A 133 12.11 -5.38 -4.76
CA THR A 133 11.52 -6.32 -5.72
C THR A 133 12.25 -6.32 -7.05
N GLU A 134 12.27 -7.46 -7.75
CA GLU A 134 12.77 -7.59 -9.13
C GLU A 134 11.67 -7.43 -10.18
N LYS A 135 10.39 -7.50 -9.76
CA LYS A 135 9.24 -7.54 -10.65
C LYS A 135 8.20 -6.48 -10.29
N PRO A 136 7.52 -5.90 -11.29
CA PRO A 136 6.32 -5.14 -11.04
C PRO A 136 5.24 -5.99 -10.35
N GLY A 137 4.49 -5.38 -9.43
CA GLY A 137 3.38 -6.03 -8.75
C GLY A 137 2.82 -5.15 -7.63
N GLU A 138 1.85 -5.70 -6.91
CA GLU A 138 1.45 -5.20 -5.60
C GLU A 138 2.03 -6.13 -4.54
N TYR A 139 2.70 -5.55 -3.54
CA TYR A 139 3.29 -6.29 -2.44
C TYR A 139 2.72 -5.85 -1.10
N ARG A 140 2.45 -6.82 -0.24
CA ARG A 140 1.93 -6.61 1.11
C ARG A 140 2.70 -7.47 2.10
N GLY A 141 2.82 -6.97 3.32
CA GLY A 141 3.42 -7.68 4.44
C GLY A 141 2.86 -7.16 5.75
N LEU A 142 3.22 -7.83 6.84
CA LEU A 142 2.80 -7.46 8.18
C LEU A 142 4.03 -7.45 9.09
N LEU A 143 4.45 -6.27 9.52
CA LEU A 143 5.46 -6.13 10.56
C LEU A 143 4.78 -6.31 11.92
N LYS A 144 5.21 -7.33 12.66
CA LYS A 144 4.73 -7.63 14.01
C LYS A 144 5.74 -7.17 15.03
N ILE A 145 5.27 -6.43 16.03
CA ILE A 145 6.09 -5.90 17.12
C ILE A 145 5.54 -6.43 18.43
N TYR A 146 6.28 -7.35 19.05
CA TYR A 146 5.86 -8.07 20.24
C TYR A 146 6.23 -7.30 21.50
N SER A 147 5.23 -7.03 22.33
CA SER A 147 5.37 -6.35 23.61
C SER A 147 4.30 -6.85 24.57
N PRO A 148 4.50 -8.02 25.20
CA PRO A 148 3.45 -8.72 25.97
C PRO A 148 2.95 -7.93 27.20
N ASP A 149 3.69 -6.91 27.61
CA ASP A 149 3.39 -6.00 28.72
C ASP A 149 2.58 -4.75 28.30
N ALA A 150 2.46 -4.47 26.99
CA ALA A 150 1.64 -3.39 26.48
C ALA A 150 0.16 -3.79 26.42
N ILE A 151 -0.74 -2.87 26.75
CA ILE A 151 -2.18 -3.16 26.90
C ILE A 151 -2.91 -3.33 25.56
N ASN A 152 -2.36 -2.77 24.48
CA ASN A 152 -3.00 -2.71 23.16
C ASN A 152 -2.49 -3.78 22.19
N VAL A 153 -1.83 -4.83 22.68
CA VAL A 153 -1.41 -5.96 21.86
C VAL A 153 -2.54 -6.95 21.62
N GLY A 154 -2.46 -7.68 20.51
CA GLY A 154 -3.34 -8.81 20.23
C GLY A 154 -3.09 -10.00 21.16
N GLN A 155 -3.88 -11.07 20.99
CA GLN A 155 -3.75 -12.31 21.78
C GLN A 155 -2.38 -12.99 21.64
N ASP A 156 -1.67 -12.70 20.56
CA ASP A 156 -0.31 -13.17 20.29
C ASP A 156 0.78 -12.28 20.90
N GLY A 157 0.40 -11.23 21.64
CA GLY A 157 1.32 -10.32 22.31
C GLY A 157 1.99 -9.31 21.39
N ALA A 158 1.44 -9.05 20.20
CA ALA A 158 1.99 -8.08 19.25
C ALA A 158 0.99 -7.01 18.81
N ILE A 159 1.51 -5.83 18.43
CA ILE A 159 0.82 -4.91 17.52
C ILE A 159 1.23 -5.23 16.07
N ASN A 160 0.37 -4.81 15.14
CA ASN A 160 0.54 -5.05 13.72
C ASN A 160 0.74 -3.72 12.98
N VAL A 161 1.77 -3.67 12.12
CA VAL A 161 2.04 -2.57 11.22
C VAL A 161 1.95 -3.11 9.79
N THR A 162 1.03 -2.56 9.00
CA THR A 162 0.82 -2.98 7.61
C THR A 162 1.95 -2.47 6.74
N LEU A 163 2.62 -3.36 6.02
CA LEU A 163 3.58 -2.99 4.99
C LEU A 163 2.87 -3.04 3.64
N ARG A 164 2.87 -1.93 2.90
CA ARG A 164 2.26 -1.87 1.58
C ARG A 164 3.20 -1.18 0.60
N HIS A 165 3.32 -1.77 -0.58
CA HIS A 165 3.94 -1.14 -1.72
C HIS A 165 2.86 -0.63 -2.69
N GLU A 166 3.08 0.53 -3.32
CA GLU A 166 2.20 1.00 -4.38
C GLU A 166 2.21 0.06 -5.59
N GLN A 167 1.05 -0.14 -6.20
CA GLN A 167 0.91 -1.07 -7.33
C GLN A 167 1.76 -0.61 -8.53
N LEU A 168 2.70 -1.44 -8.97
CA LEU A 168 3.48 -1.22 -10.19
C LEU A 168 2.77 -1.86 -11.39
N THR A 169 2.32 -1.03 -12.32
CA THR A 169 1.63 -1.45 -13.55
C THR A 169 2.22 -0.71 -14.76
N PRO A 170 2.73 -1.42 -15.79
CA PRO A 170 3.07 -0.79 -17.07
C PRO A 170 1.80 -0.38 -17.82
N ASP A 171 1.84 0.73 -18.56
CA ASP A 171 0.72 1.22 -19.38
C ASP A 171 1.21 1.55 -20.80
N PRO A 172 1.16 0.58 -21.74
CA PRO A 172 1.62 0.79 -23.10
C PRO A 172 0.66 1.69 -23.88
N THR A 173 1.19 2.79 -24.43
CA THR A 173 0.50 3.64 -25.42
C THR A 173 1.14 3.49 -26.79
N PHE A 174 0.32 3.27 -27.82
CA PHE A 174 0.75 3.11 -29.20
C PHE A 174 0.48 4.39 -30.01
N GLU A 175 1.50 4.92 -30.68
CA GLU A 175 1.44 6.15 -31.48
C GLU A 175 1.42 5.83 -32.98
N CYS A 176 0.58 4.87 -33.39
CA CYS A 176 0.46 4.43 -34.79
C CYS A 176 -0.97 4.18 -35.27
N GLY A 177 -1.96 4.48 -34.43
CA GLY A 177 -3.36 4.18 -34.69
C GLY A 177 -3.67 2.68 -34.69
N ASP A 178 -4.86 2.31 -35.16
CA ASP A 178 -5.32 0.91 -35.14
C ASP A 178 -4.69 0.05 -36.25
N LYS A 179 -4.14 0.69 -37.29
CA LYS A 179 -3.56 0.01 -38.45
C LYS A 179 -2.43 0.82 -39.07
N LEU A 180 -1.45 0.11 -39.63
CA LEU A 180 -0.40 0.69 -40.46
C LEU A 180 -0.76 0.55 -41.94
N ASP A 181 -1.04 1.68 -42.60
CA ASP A 181 -1.32 1.73 -44.04
C ASP A 181 -0.05 2.08 -44.83
N PHE A 182 0.46 1.10 -45.56
CA PHE A 182 1.64 1.25 -46.40
C PHE A 182 1.34 2.03 -47.69
N GLY A 183 0.07 2.22 -48.06
CA GLY A 183 -0.34 2.81 -49.32
C GLY A 183 0.09 1.97 -50.52
N ALA A 184 0.17 2.61 -51.68
CA ALA A 184 0.74 1.98 -52.87
C ALA A 184 2.26 1.84 -52.71
N VAL A 185 2.77 0.62 -52.96
CA VAL A 185 4.21 0.33 -53.01
C VAL A 185 4.46 -0.47 -54.28
N ASP A 186 5.36 0.03 -55.13
CA ASP A 186 5.68 -0.60 -56.41
C ASP A 186 6.37 -1.95 -56.22
N LYS A 187 6.21 -2.83 -57.21
CA LYS A 187 6.88 -4.12 -57.25
C LYS A 187 8.41 -3.97 -57.17
N GLY A 188 9.04 -4.78 -56.32
CA GLY A 188 10.49 -4.72 -56.08
C GLY A 188 10.94 -3.51 -55.26
N LYS A 189 10.02 -2.68 -54.78
CA LYS A 189 10.28 -1.64 -53.79
C LYS A 189 9.78 -2.10 -52.43
N SER A 190 10.28 -1.46 -51.37
CA SER A 190 9.82 -1.71 -50.02
C SER A 190 9.56 -0.42 -49.28
N LYS A 191 8.57 -0.45 -48.39
CA LYS A 191 8.27 0.65 -47.46
C LYS A 191 8.31 0.12 -46.04
N THR A 192 8.96 0.85 -45.14
CA THR A 192 8.96 0.51 -43.71
C THR A 192 8.14 1.55 -42.97
N LEU A 193 7.20 1.09 -42.15
CA LEU A 193 6.48 1.91 -41.19
C LEU A 193 6.88 1.49 -39.78
N GLU A 194 6.69 2.40 -38.84
CA GLU A 194 7.07 2.22 -37.44
C GLU A 194 5.84 2.48 -36.56
N CYS A 195 5.55 1.54 -35.66
CA CYS A 195 4.63 1.79 -34.56
C CYS A 195 5.42 2.14 -33.31
N LYS A 196 5.35 3.40 -32.88
CA LYS A 196 6.02 3.85 -31.66
C LYS A 196 5.20 3.48 -30.44
N ILE A 197 5.89 2.95 -29.44
CA ILE A 197 5.34 2.53 -28.17
C ILE A 197 6.03 3.33 -27.07
N ARG A 198 5.25 3.81 -26.12
CA ARG A 198 5.71 4.44 -24.90
C ARG A 198 5.01 3.81 -23.71
N ASN A 199 5.68 3.80 -22.58
CA ASN A 199 5.13 3.38 -21.31
C ASN A 199 4.70 4.60 -20.48
N ARG A 200 3.39 4.74 -20.23
CA ARG A 200 2.79 5.75 -19.35
C ARG A 200 2.56 5.25 -17.93
N GLY A 201 2.86 3.98 -17.68
CA GLY A 201 2.67 3.34 -16.39
C GLY A 201 3.77 3.73 -15.43
N ASN A 202 3.74 3.12 -14.25
CA ASN A 202 4.73 3.32 -13.19
C ASN A 202 5.66 2.09 -13.03
N ALA A 203 5.70 1.18 -14.01
CA ALA A 203 6.58 0.01 -13.99
C ALA A 203 7.23 -0.25 -15.36
N GLU A 204 8.43 -0.83 -15.43
CA GLU A 204 9.07 -1.19 -16.71
C GLU A 204 8.14 -2.08 -17.56
N LEU A 205 7.96 -1.67 -18.83
CA LEU A 205 7.23 -2.45 -19.82
C LEU A 205 8.22 -3.37 -20.55
N ILE A 206 8.01 -4.68 -20.43
CA ILE A 206 8.80 -5.71 -21.11
C ILE A 206 7.96 -6.30 -22.25
N ILE A 207 8.34 -6.04 -23.49
CA ILE A 207 7.72 -6.64 -24.68
C ILE A 207 8.58 -7.83 -25.10
N THR A 208 8.00 -9.02 -25.11
CA THR A 208 8.71 -10.28 -25.40
C THR A 208 8.56 -10.75 -26.85
N ASP A 209 7.52 -10.29 -27.54
CA ASP A 209 7.23 -10.60 -28.94
C ASP A 209 6.29 -9.54 -29.51
N ALA A 210 6.23 -9.40 -30.84
CA ALA A 210 5.13 -8.73 -31.51
C ALA A 210 4.71 -9.48 -32.76
N LYS A 211 3.42 -9.39 -33.05
CA LYS A 211 2.79 -10.02 -34.20
C LYS A 211 1.91 -9.00 -34.89
N PHE A 212 1.68 -9.20 -36.18
CA PHE A 212 0.75 -8.41 -36.96
C PHE A 212 -0.32 -9.31 -37.58
N ASN A 213 -1.52 -8.75 -37.71
CA ASN A 213 -2.58 -9.32 -38.52
C ASN A 213 -2.65 -8.53 -39.83
N VAL A 214 -2.80 -9.22 -40.95
CA VAL A 214 -2.84 -8.59 -42.28
C VAL A 214 -4.29 -8.47 -42.70
N GLU A 215 -4.78 -7.24 -42.78
CA GLU A 215 -6.11 -6.94 -43.32
C GLU A 215 -6.13 -7.00 -44.86
N LYS A 216 -5.06 -6.53 -45.50
CA LYS A 216 -4.93 -6.47 -46.97
C LYS A 216 -3.50 -6.76 -47.43
N GLY A 217 -3.40 -7.47 -48.55
CA GLY A 217 -2.12 -7.87 -49.14
C GLY A 217 -1.70 -9.28 -48.72
N ASN A 218 -0.59 -9.76 -49.27
CA ASN A 218 -0.03 -11.07 -48.91
C ASN A 218 0.76 -10.95 -47.60
N LYS A 219 0.48 -11.82 -46.62
CA LYS A 219 1.17 -11.86 -45.32
C LYS A 219 2.68 -12.02 -45.45
N GLU A 220 3.16 -12.76 -46.44
CA GLU A 220 4.59 -12.97 -46.68
C GLU A 220 5.33 -11.73 -47.19
N SER A 221 4.60 -10.70 -47.60
CA SER A 221 5.16 -9.40 -47.98
C SER A 221 5.47 -8.52 -46.76
N PHE A 222 5.06 -8.92 -45.55
CA PHE A 222 5.28 -8.16 -44.32
C PHE A 222 6.33 -8.84 -43.44
N THR A 223 7.20 -8.06 -42.82
CA THR A 223 8.24 -8.56 -41.91
C THR A 223 8.49 -7.55 -40.80
N ILE A 224 8.51 -8.01 -39.55
CA ILE A 224 9.00 -7.19 -38.43
C ILE A 224 10.52 -7.14 -38.52
N THR A 225 11.09 -5.95 -38.66
CA THR A 225 12.52 -5.75 -38.86
C THR A 225 13.25 -5.24 -37.61
N GLY A 226 12.51 -4.96 -36.54
CA GLY A 226 13.10 -4.67 -35.23
C GLY A 226 12.18 -3.84 -34.33
N PRO A 227 12.66 -3.50 -33.13
CA PRO A 227 13.92 -3.96 -32.53
C PRO A 227 13.90 -5.45 -32.17
N ALA A 228 15.04 -5.98 -31.70
CA ALA A 228 15.11 -7.34 -31.16
C ALA A 228 14.39 -7.44 -29.81
N TYR A 229 13.85 -8.62 -29.51
CA TYR A 229 13.22 -8.92 -28.23
C TYR A 229 14.23 -9.52 -27.23
N PRO A 230 14.01 -9.32 -25.91
CA PRO A 230 12.96 -8.49 -25.32
C PRO A 230 13.25 -6.99 -25.44
N ILE A 231 12.20 -6.19 -25.63
CA ILE A 231 12.25 -4.73 -25.56
C ILE A 231 11.91 -4.33 -24.14
N LYS A 232 12.72 -3.45 -23.54
CA LYS A 232 12.46 -2.84 -22.24
C LYS A 232 12.20 -1.35 -22.41
N ILE A 233 11.06 -0.87 -21.89
CA ILE A 233 10.69 0.55 -21.93
C ILE A 233 10.49 1.04 -20.48
N PRO A 234 11.34 1.95 -19.97
CA PRO A 234 11.24 2.45 -18.61
C PRO A 234 9.93 3.23 -18.39
N ALA A 235 9.54 3.37 -17.12
CA ALA A 235 8.37 4.15 -16.70
C ALA A 235 8.68 5.65 -16.60
N ASP A 236 9.14 6.26 -17.70
CA ASP A 236 9.61 7.66 -17.73
C ASP A 236 8.70 8.59 -18.56
N ASN A 237 7.64 8.04 -19.18
CA ASN A 237 6.72 8.75 -20.07
C ASN A 237 7.40 9.54 -21.22
N THR A 238 8.67 9.26 -21.53
CA THR A 238 9.48 10.00 -22.51
C THR A 238 10.20 9.09 -23.49
N THR A 239 10.59 7.88 -23.08
CA THR A 239 11.18 6.89 -23.95
C THR A 239 10.14 6.38 -24.96
N LEU A 240 10.48 6.50 -26.25
CA LEU A 240 9.72 5.97 -27.38
C LEU A 240 10.53 4.88 -28.07
N VAL A 241 9.95 3.69 -28.21
CA VAL A 241 10.54 2.58 -28.96
C VAL A 241 9.64 2.21 -30.13
N GLY A 242 10.20 2.16 -31.33
CA GLY A 242 9.45 1.87 -32.55
C GLY A 242 9.58 0.43 -33.03
N ILE A 243 8.46 -0.29 -33.08
CA ILE A 243 8.38 -1.59 -33.78
C ILE A 243 8.26 -1.32 -35.27
N LYS A 244 9.25 -1.76 -36.04
CA LYS A 244 9.36 -1.52 -37.48
C LYS A 244 8.80 -2.70 -38.25
N ILE A 245 7.89 -2.40 -39.17
CA ILE A 245 7.30 -3.37 -40.08
C ILE A 245 7.64 -2.94 -41.50
N LYS A 246 8.35 -3.81 -42.22
CA LYS A 246 8.66 -3.66 -43.64
C LYS A 246 7.57 -4.34 -44.45
N PHE A 247 7.09 -3.66 -45.49
CA PHE A 247 6.27 -4.21 -46.55
C PHE A 247 7.04 -4.22 -47.87
N GLU A 248 7.07 -5.37 -48.53
CA GLU A 248 7.71 -5.60 -49.83
C GLU A 248 6.82 -6.54 -50.68
N PRO A 249 6.01 -5.99 -51.61
CA PRO A 249 5.09 -6.79 -52.41
C PRO A 249 5.84 -7.74 -53.35
N LYS A 250 5.61 -9.04 -53.16
CA LYS A 250 6.30 -10.11 -53.90
C LYS A 250 5.76 -10.36 -55.32
N GLN A 251 4.53 -9.96 -55.63
CA GLN A 251 3.93 -10.15 -56.96
C GLN A 251 3.08 -8.96 -57.38
#